data_AF-A0A3M1Z5Q9-F1
#
_entry.id   AF-A0A3M1Z5Q9-F1
#
_cell.length_a   1.000
_cell.length_b   1.000
_cell.length_c   1.000
_cell.angle_alpha   90.00
_cell.angle_beta   90.00
_cell.angle_gamma   90.00
#
_symmetry.space_group_name_H-M   'P 1'
#
loop_
_entity.id
_entity.type
_entity.pdbx_description
1 polymer ?
#
loop_
_entity_poly.entity_id
_entity_poly.type
_entity_poly.pdbx_seq_one_letter_code
_entity_poly.pdbx_strand_id
1 'polypeptide(L)' 'MSPTGAGIAGIGLLVALFFTGMPVAYVMTLVGVAGFAYIVNPAAALNLTARDIWGVFTSEGLTVIPLFVL' A
#
# COMPACT_ATOMS: atom_id res chain seq x y z
N MET A 1 12.90 14.06 -11.09
CA MET A 1 11.52 14.26 -11.60
C MET A 1 10.78 15.16 -10.62
N SER A 2 9.82 15.97 -11.04
CA SER A 2 8.94 16.65 -10.07
C SER A 2 8.08 15.60 -9.35
N PRO A 3 7.76 15.77 -8.05
CA PRO A 3 6.88 14.86 -7.32
C PRO A 3 5.54 14.65 -8.03
N THR A 4 5.02 15.72 -8.65
CA THR A 4 3.80 15.69 -9.45
C THR A 4 3.92 14.78 -10.67
N GLY A 5 5.04 14.82 -11.39
CA GLY A 5 5.28 13.95 -12.54
C GLY A 5 5.38 12.48 -12.16
N ALA A 6 6.05 12.16 -11.05
CA ALA A 6 6.10 10.81 -10.51
C ALA A 6 4.70 10.31 -10.08
N GLY A 7 3.88 11.19 -9.48
CA GLY A 7 2.49 10.88 -9.13
C GLY A 7 1.63 10.55 -10.35
N ILE A 8 1.70 11.36 -11.41
CA ILE A 8 0.96 11.11 -12.67
C ILE A 8 1.38 9.77 -13.29
N ALA A 9 2.69 9.49 -13.35
CA ALA A 9 3.19 8.22 -13.84
C ALA A 9 2.72 7.03 -12.99
N GLY A 10 2.70 7.19 -11.66
CA GLY A 10 2.20 6.17 -10.73
C GLY A 10 0.71 5.87 -10.92
N ILE A 11 -0.12 6.88 -11.14
CA ILE A 11 -1.55 6.69 -11.46
C ILE A 11 -1.71 5.93 -12.78
N GLY A 12 -0.96 6.31 -13.82
CA GLY A 12 -0.97 5.60 -15.10
C GLY A 12 -0.57 4.12 -14.96
N LEU A 13 0.49 3.84 -14.18
CA LEU A 13 0.93 2.48 -13.89
C LEU A 13 -0.15 1.68 -13.14
N LEU A 14 -0.80 2.29 -12.15
CA LEU A 14 -1.86 1.66 -11.36
C LEU A 14 -3.05 1.26 -12.24
N VAL A 15 -3.50 2.16 -13.11
CA VAL A 15 -4.57 1.88 -14.07
C VAL A 15 -4.17 0.76 -15.04
N ALA A 16 -2.93 0.78 -15.54
CA ALA A 16 -2.42 -0.30 -16.40
C ALA A 16 -2.42 -1.66 -15.69
N LEU A 17 -2.02 -1.69 -14.41
CA LEU A 17 -1.98 -2.93 -13.62
C LEU A 17 -3.36 -3.49 -13.29
N PHE A 18 -4.41 -2.67 -13.22
CA PHE A 18 -5.77 -3.19 -13.03
C PHE A 18 -6.25 -4.09 -14.17
N PHE A 19 -5.73 -3.92 -15.38
CA PHE A 19 -6.04 -4.81 -16.50
C PHE A 19 -5.43 -6.21 -16.37
N THR A 20 -4.50 -6.42 -15.43
CA THR A 20 -3.89 -7.75 -15.18
C THR A 20 -4.84 -8.72 -14.47
N GLY A 21 -6.00 -8.25 -13.97
CA GLY A 21 -6.95 -9.07 -13.21
C GLY A 21 -6.46 -9.43 -11.80
N MET A 22 -5.33 -8.87 -11.35
CA MET A 22 -4.87 -9.01 -9.96
C MET A 22 -5.83 -8.31 -8.99
N PRO A 23 -6.01 -8.85 -7.77
CA PRO A 23 -6.79 -8.16 -6.74
C PRO A 23 -6.25 -6.75 -6.48
N VAL A 24 -7.18 -5.78 -6.42
CA VAL A 24 -6.88 -4.34 -6.33
C VAL A 24 -5.92 -4.02 -5.18
N ALA A 25 -6.07 -4.68 -4.04
CA ALA A 25 -5.21 -4.49 -2.87
C ALA A 25 -3.73 -4.73 -3.19
N TYR A 26 -3.39 -5.79 -3.93
CA TYR A 26 -1.99 -6.07 -4.29
C TYR A 26 -1.41 -5.00 -5.19
N VAL A 27 -2.19 -4.54 -6.17
CA VAL A 27 -1.77 -3.46 -7.08
C VAL A 27 -1.57 -2.16 -6.32
N MET A 28 -2.49 -1.80 -5.43
CA MET A 28 -2.39 -0.58 -4.61
C MET A 28 -1.17 -0.60 -3.70
N THR A 29 -0.89 -1.71 -3.02
CA THR A 29 0.29 -1.83 -2.17
C THR A 29 1.58 -1.75 -2.99
N LEU A 30 1.65 -2.44 -4.13
CA LEU A 30 2.86 -2.48 -4.96
C LEU A 30 3.19 -1.10 -5.54
N VAL A 31 2.20 -0.42 -6.14
CA VAL A 31 2.40 0.92 -6.70
C VAL A 31 2.66 1.95 -5.59
N GLY A 32 1.96 1.85 -4.46
CA GLY A 32 2.15 2.74 -3.31
C GLY A 32 3.56 2.63 -2.72
N VAL A 33 4.04 1.41 -2.46
CA VAL A 33 5.38 1.16 -1.91
C VAL A 33 6.46 1.55 -2.92
N ALA A 34 6.30 1.20 -4.20
CA ALA A 34 7.26 1.57 -5.24
C ALA A 34 7.33 3.09 -5.44
N GLY A 35 6.19 3.78 -5.44
CA GLY A 35 6.11 5.24 -5.56
C GLY A 35 6.73 5.95 -4.36
N PHE A 36 6.46 5.47 -3.14
CA PHE A 36 7.06 6.03 -1.92
C PHE A 36 8.57 5.78 -1.85
N ALA A 37 9.02 4.59 -2.26
CA ALA A 37 10.45 4.26 -2.36
C ALA A 37 11.18 5.14 -3.37
N TYR A 38 10.51 5.48 -4.48
CA TYR A 38 11.05 6.35 -5.53
C TYR A 38 11.17 7.82 -5.10
N ILE A 39 10.21 8.34 -4.34
CA ILE A 39 10.18 9.76 -3.94
C ILE A 39 11.03 10.02 -2.68
N VAL A 40 10.96 9.13 -1.69
CA VAL A 40 11.58 9.34 -0.36
C VAL A 40 12.88 8.55 -0.24
N ASN A 41 12.77 7.24 -0.06
CA ASN A 41 13.85 6.25 -0.17
C ASN A 41 13.29 4.84 0.14
N PRO A 42 13.97 3.77 -0.30
CA PRO A 42 13.51 2.39 -0.08
C PRO A 42 13.41 1.98 1.39
N ALA A 43 14.32 2.45 2.26
CA ALA A 43 14.30 2.10 3.67
C ALA A 43 13.06 2.66 4.40
N ALA A 44 12.67 3.89 4.07
CA ALA A 44 11.48 4.55 4.59
C ALA A 44 10.21 3.86 4.09
N ALA A 45 10.17 3.45 2.81
CA ALA A 45 9.03 2.71 2.25
C ALA A 45 8.79 1.37 2.96
N LEU A 46 9.87 0.62 3.21
CA LEU A 46 9.79 -0.65 3.94
C LEU A 46 9.39 -0.43 5.40
N ASN A 47 9.94 0.60 6.06
CA ASN A 47 9.57 0.93 7.43
C ASN A 47 8.08 1.32 7.55
N LEU A 48 7.56 2.11 6.62
CA LEU A 48 6.15 2.49 6.56
C LEU A 48 5.27 1.25 6.37
N THR A 49 5.60 0.39 5.40
CA THR A 49 4.86 -0.85 5.14
C THR A 49 4.84 -1.77 6.35
N ALA A 50 5.98 -1.93 7.04
CA ALA A 50 6.06 -2.75 8.25
C ALA A 50 5.17 -2.21 9.39
N ARG A 51 5.11 -0.88 9.54
CA ARG A 51 4.27 -0.23 10.55
C ARG A 51 2.79 -0.37 10.21
N ASP A 52 2.41 -0.24 8.95
CA ASP A 52 1.03 -0.42 8.50
C ASP A 52 0.55 -1.86 8.74
N ILE A 53 1.38 -2.85 8.39
CA ILE A 53 1.08 -4.27 8.66
C ILE A 53 0.92 -4.50 10.15
N TRP A 54 1.86 -4.03 10.98
CA TRP A 54 1.80 -4.19 12.42
C TRP A 54 0.58 -3.48 13.03
N GLY A 55 0.21 -2.31 12.51
CA GLY A 55 -0.96 -1.56 12.94
C GLY A 55 -2.26 -2.30 12.67
N VAL A 56 -2.36 -3.01 11.53
CA VAL A 56 -3.51 -3.88 11.24
C VAL A 56 -3.58 -5.02 12.25
N PHE A 57 -2.49 -5.70 12.53
CA PHE A 57 -2.49 -6.82 13.50
C PHE A 57 -2.70 -6.39 14.96
N THR A 58 -2.37 -5.14 15.29
CA THR A 58 -2.60 -4.55 16.63
C THR A 58 -3.97 -3.88 16.73
N SER A 59 -4.78 -3.92 15.65
CA SER A 59 -6.12 -3.35 15.64
C SER A 59 -7.05 -4.16 16.54
N GLU A 60 -7.41 -3.57 17.70
CA GLU A 60 -8.38 -4.13 18.64
C GLU A 60 -9.74 -4.45 17.99
N GLY A 61 -10.08 -3.80 16.88
CA GLY A 61 -11.29 -4.10 16.12
C GLY A 61 -11.30 -5.51 15.49
N LEU A 62 -10.14 -6.03 15.09
CA LEU A 62 -10.03 -7.38 14.51
C LEU A 62 -9.99 -8.48 15.58
N THR A 63 -9.64 -8.15 16.83
CA THR A 63 -9.72 -9.05 17.99
C THR A 63 -11.10 -9.06 18.63
N VAL A 64 -11.81 -7.92 18.59
CA VAL A 64 -13.16 -7.76 19.14
C VAL A 64 -14.22 -8.47 18.27
N ILE A 65 -14.14 -8.39 16.93
CA ILE A 65 -15.13 -9.03 16.05
C ILE A 65 -15.29 -10.56 16.31
N PRO A 66 -14.21 -11.36 16.43
CA PRO A 66 -14.32 -12.77 16.77
C PRO A 66 -14.92 -13.05 18.17
N LEU A 67 -14.66 -12.18 19.15
CA LEU A 67 -15.07 -12.37 20.55
C LEU A 67 -16.57 -12.13 20.80
N PHE A 68 -17.25 -11.39 19.92
CA PHE A 68 -18.69 -11.12 20.02
C PHE A 68 -19.56 -11.92 19.02
N VAL A 69 -18.94 -12.54 18.00
CA VAL A 69 -19.63 -13.39 17.01
C VAL A 69 -19.64 -14.87 17.42
N LEU A 70 -18.75 -15.29 18.33
CA LEU A 70 -18.81 -16.57 19.05
C LEU A 70 -19.84 -16.53 20.20
#